data_AF-A0A150RWB6-F1
#
_entry.id   AF-A0A150RWB6-F1
#
_cell.length_a   1.000
_cell.length_b   1.000
_cell.length_c   1.000
_cell.angle_alpha   90.00
_cell.angle_beta   90.00
_cell.angle_gamma   90.00
#
_symmetry.space_group_name_H-M   'P 1'
#
loop_
_entity.id
_entity.type
_entity.pdbx_description
1 polymer ?
#
loop_
_entity_poly.entity_id
_entity_poly.type
_entity_poly.pdbx_seq_one_letter_code
_entity_poly.pdbx_strand_id
1 'polypeptide(L)'
;MAMRSKTERMARLRRMLHDLLIARESGESAPRLARAQAHVDGAMRVLLDGGQATLQELLELVAAERARVSGPATVEIGAASLSA
;
A
#
# COMPACT_ATOMS: atom_id res chain seq x y z
N MET A 1 -23.91 12.28 -1.25
CA MET A 1 -22.78 12.41 -2.20
C MET A 1 -21.42 12.14 -1.55
N ALA A 2 -21.19 12.52 -0.29
CA ALA A 2 -19.90 12.31 0.41
C ALA A 2 -19.43 10.84 0.54
N MET A 3 -20.35 9.88 0.71
CA MET A 3 -19.98 8.46 0.82
C MET A 3 -19.41 7.90 -0.49
N ARG A 4 -20.02 8.24 -1.63
CA ARG A 4 -19.52 7.85 -2.97
C ARG A 4 -18.12 8.40 -3.23
N SER A 5 -17.85 9.65 -2.82
CA SER A 5 -16.54 10.27 -3.00
C SER A 5 -15.47 9.69 -2.06
N LYS A 6 -15.82 9.18 -0.87
CA LYS A 6 -14.87 8.42 -0.02
C LYS A 6 -14.49 7.10 -0.69
N THR A 7 -15.47 6.30 -1.11
CA THR A 7 -15.23 4.99 -1.75
C THR A 7 -14.35 5.12 -2.99
N GLU A 8 -14.61 6.11 -3.85
CA GLU A 8 -13.80 6.35 -5.06
C GLU A 8 -12.36 6.73 -4.73
N ARG A 9 -12.16 7.58 -3.72
CA ARG A 9 -10.80 7.99 -3.29
C ARG A 9 -10.03 6.84 -2.64
N MET A 10 -10.69 6.03 -1.82
CA MET A 10 -10.10 4.81 -1.26
C MET A 10 -9.74 3.80 -2.36
N ALA A 11 -10.60 3.62 -3.36
CA ALA A 11 -10.33 2.75 -4.50
C ALA A 11 -9.16 3.27 -5.38
N ARG A 12 -9.03 4.60 -5.52
CA ARG A 12 -7.88 5.23 -6.19
C ARG A 12 -6.59 5.00 -5.40
N LEU A 13 -6.61 5.25 -4.08
CA LEU A 13 -5.46 5.02 -3.22
C LEU A 13 -4.99 3.56 -3.29
N ARG A 14 -5.93 2.61 -3.31
CA ARG A 14 -5.65 1.18 -3.48
C ARG A 14 -4.86 0.89 -4.75
N ARG A 15 -5.26 1.46 -5.90
CA ARG A 15 -4.54 1.28 -7.17
C ARG A 15 -3.13 1.87 -7.09
N MET A 16 -2.99 3.07 -6.53
CA MET A 16 -1.68 3.70 -6.37
C MET A 16 -0.73 2.89 -5.48
N LEU A 17 -1.25 2.30 -4.39
CA LEU A 17 -0.49 1.38 -3.54
C LEU A 17 -0.06 0.13 -4.30
N HIS A 18 -0.98 -0.48 -5.05
CA HIS A 18 -0.67 -1.65 -5.86
C HIS A 18 0.44 -1.34 -6.88
N ASP A 19 0.32 -0.26 -7.64
CA ASP A 19 1.31 0.14 -8.65
C ASP A 19 2.68 0.41 -8.03
N LEU A 20 2.72 1.08 -6.87
CA LEU A 20 3.97 1.32 -6.11
C LEU A 20 4.61 0.02 -5.65
N LEU A 21 3.83 -0.89 -5.07
CA LEU A 21 4.33 -2.16 -4.54
C LEU A 21 4.83 -3.07 -5.66
N ILE A 22 4.10 -3.15 -6.79
CA ILE A 22 4.54 -3.90 -7.97
C ILE A 22 5.84 -3.33 -8.53
N ALA A 23 5.94 -2.00 -8.69
CA ALA A 23 7.16 -1.35 -9.16
C ALA A 23 8.36 -1.64 -8.24
N ARG A 24 8.11 -1.74 -6.92
CA ARG A 24 9.13 -2.10 -5.94
C ARG A 24 9.59 -3.54 -6.10
N GLU A 25 8.66 -4.49 -6.22
CA GLU A 25 8.97 -5.91 -6.42
C GLU A 25 9.64 -6.17 -7.79
N SER A 26 9.33 -5.36 -8.81
CA SER A 26 9.96 -5.47 -10.14
C SER A 26 11.34 -4.81 -10.24
N GLY A 27 11.87 -4.24 -9.15
CA GLY A 27 13.19 -3.60 -9.13
C GLY A 27 13.28 -2.29 -9.91
N GLU A 28 12.20 -1.50 -9.96
CA GLU A 28 12.20 -0.20 -10.64
C GLU A 28 13.23 0.78 -10.03
N SER A 29 13.70 1.75 -10.82
CA SER A 29 14.70 2.71 -10.37
C SER A 29 14.28 3.52 -9.13
N ALA A 30 15.23 3.74 -8.21
CA ALA A 30 15.00 4.47 -6.96
C ALA A 30 14.35 5.86 -7.15
N PRO A 31 14.73 6.70 -8.13
CA PRO A 31 14.07 8.00 -8.33
C PRO A 31 12.60 7.87 -8.77
N ARG A 32 12.24 6.80 -9.47
CA ARG A 32 10.85 6.57 -9.88
C ARG A 32 10.01 6.06 -8.71
N LEU A 33 10.55 5.14 -7.93
CA LEU A 33 9.93 4.68 -6.68
C LEU A 33 9.69 5.84 -5.71
N ALA A 34 10.67 6.71 -5.51
CA ALA A 34 10.53 7.87 -4.63
C ALA A 34 9.38 8.80 -5.04
N ARG A 35 9.20 9.04 -6.35
CA ARG A 35 8.08 9.86 -6.86
C ARG A 35 6.73 9.18 -6.64
N ALA A 36 6.64 7.89 -6.95
CA ALA A 36 5.41 7.12 -6.74
C ALA A 36 5.02 7.08 -5.24
N GLN A 37 6.01 6.88 -4.36
CA GLN A 37 5.81 6.93 -2.92
C GLN A 37 5.32 8.29 -2.45
N ALA A 38 5.95 9.39 -2.90
CA ALA A 38 5.49 10.74 -2.55
C ALA A 38 4.04 11.02 -2.99
N HIS A 39 3.60 10.46 -4.12
CA HIS A 39 2.20 10.58 -4.57
C HIS A 39 1.23 9.79 -3.69
N VAL A 40 1.59 8.58 -3.28
CA VAL A 40 0.81 7.75 -2.34
C VAL A 40 0.72 8.43 -0.98
N ASP A 41 1.84 8.93 -0.45
CA ASP A 41 1.90 9.63 0.83
C ASP A 41 1.04 10.90 0.83
N GLY A 42 1.10 11.69 -0.24
CA GLY A 42 0.24 12.86 -0.41
C GLY A 42 -1.25 12.51 -0.46
N ALA A 43 -1.62 11.42 -1.14
CA ALA A 43 -3.01 10.96 -1.20
C ALA A 43 -3.52 10.49 0.18
N MET A 44 -2.72 9.74 0.94
CA MET A 44 -3.03 9.35 2.31
C MET A 44 -3.18 10.56 3.23
N ARG A 45 -2.26 11.53 3.11
CA ARG A 45 -2.29 12.76 3.90
C ARG A 45 -3.56 13.56 3.69
N VAL A 46 -3.97 13.76 2.43
CA VAL A 46 -5.21 14.49 2.10
C VAL A 46 -6.45 13.77 2.65
N LEU A 47 -6.48 12.44 2.63
CA LEU A 47 -7.58 11.66 3.20
C LEU A 47 -7.67 11.78 4.72
N LEU A 48 -6.52 11.78 5.42
CA LEU A 48 -6.45 11.98 6.87
C LEU A 48 -6.85 13.40 7.26
N ASP A 49 -6.21 14.40 6.66
CA ASP A 49 -6.45 15.81 6.98
C ASP A 49 -7.90 16.22 6.65
N GLY A 50 -8.48 15.62 5.60
CA GLY A 50 -9.87 15.84 5.22
C GLY A 50 -10.90 15.03 6.01
N GLY A 51 -10.48 14.23 7.02
CA GLY A 51 -11.36 13.37 7.82
C GLY A 51 -12.09 12.28 7.01
N GLN A 52 -11.61 11.99 5.80
CA GLN A 52 -12.22 11.03 4.88
C GLN A 52 -11.78 9.61 5.15
N ALA A 53 -10.60 9.43 5.73
CA ALA A 53 -10.12 8.17 6.25
C ALA A 53 -9.55 8.38 7.65
N THR A 54 -9.68 7.36 8.48
CA THR A 54 -8.95 7.26 9.75
C THR A 54 -7.57 6.65 9.49
N LEU A 55 -6.63 6.84 10.44
CA LEU A 55 -5.33 6.18 10.40
C LEU A 55 -5.47 4.66 10.31
N GLN A 56 -6.41 4.08 11.07
CA GLN A 56 -6.67 2.64 11.08
C GLN A 56 -7.12 2.14 9.68
N GLU A 57 -8.08 2.82 9.05
CA GLU A 57 -8.54 2.45 7.69
C GLU A 57 -7.41 2.47 6.66
N LEU A 58 -6.49 3.44 6.77
CA LEU A 58 -5.34 3.52 5.88
C LEU A 58 -4.31 2.42 6.15
N LEU A 59 -4.01 2.14 7.41
CA LEU A 59 -3.11 1.05 7.80
C LEU A 59 -3.64 -0.30 7.33
N GLU A 60 -4.94 -0.55 7.48
CA GLU A 60 -5.60 -1.77 6.99
C GLU A 60 -5.52 -1.87 5.46
N LEU A 61 -5.75 -0.77 4.74
CA LEU A 61 -5.61 -0.76 3.29
C LEU A 61 -4.17 -1.08 2.86
N VAL A 62 -3.18 -0.43 3.47
CA VAL A 62 -1.75 -0.65 3.17
C VAL A 62 -1.36 -2.08 3.48
N ALA A 63 -1.74 -2.62 4.64
CA ALA A 63 -1.45 -3.98 5.03
C ALA A 63 -2.07 -4.99 4.05
N ALA A 64 -3.33 -4.76 3.65
CA ALA A 64 -4.03 -5.63 2.72
C ALA A 64 -3.42 -5.59 1.30
N GLU A 65 -2.99 -4.42 0.81
CA GLU A 65 -2.29 -4.32 -0.47
C GLU A 65 -0.87 -4.92 -0.42
N ARG A 66 -0.11 -4.69 0.65
CA ARG A 66 1.19 -5.35 0.84
C ARG A 66 1.03 -6.87 0.85
N ALA A 67 0.04 -7.39 1.58
CA ALA A 67 -0.23 -8.82 1.63
C ALA A 67 -0.60 -9.40 0.26
N ARG A 68 -1.34 -8.64 -0.55
CA ARG A 68 -1.69 -9.02 -1.93
C ARG A 68 -0.49 -9.08 -2.87
N VAL A 69 0.45 -8.14 -2.75
CA VAL A 69 1.59 -8.04 -3.67
C VAL A 69 2.78 -8.87 -3.22
N SER A 70 3.20 -8.74 -1.97
CA SER A 70 4.43 -9.34 -1.43
C SER A 70 4.18 -10.58 -0.58
N GLY A 71 2.92 -11.03 -0.46
CA GLY A 71 2.54 -12.12 0.44
C GLY A 71 2.51 -11.69 1.92
N PRO A 72 2.29 -12.63 2.86
CA PRO A 72 2.15 -12.32 4.28
C PRO A 72 3.40 -11.65 4.88
N ALA A 73 3.24 -10.97 6.01
CA ALA A 73 4.36 -10.30 6.70
C ALA A 73 5.39 -11.31 7.22
N THR A 74 4.89 -12.48 7.57
CA THR A 74 5.66 -13.63 8.05
C THR A 74 5.40 -14.82 7.14
N VAL A 75 6.43 -15.64 6.96
CA VAL A 75 6.31 -16.94 6.31
C VAL A 75 6.90 -17.97 7.28
N GLU A 76 6.27 -19.13 7.39
CA GLU A 76 6.84 -20.24 8.15
C GLU A 76 8.04 -20.80 7.40
N ILE A 77 9.17 -20.94 8.11
CA ILE A 77 10.36 -21.63 7.58
C ILE A 77 10.34 -23.05 8.11
N GLY A 78 10.27 -24.03 7.22
CA GLY A 78 10.32 -25.45 7.59
C GLY A 78 11.69 -25.82 8.17
N ALA A 79 11.72 -26.80 9.09
CA ALA A 79 12.94 -27.25 9.76
C ALA A 79 14.07 -27.69 8.81
N ALA A 80 13.74 -28.20 7.62
CA ALA A 80 14.72 -28.61 6.60
C ALA A 80 15.47 -27.43 5.95
N SER A 81 14.93 -26.21 6.02
CA SER A 81 15.53 -25.01 5.45
C SER A 81 16.55 -24.34 6.38
N LEU A 82 16.61 -24.78 7.65
CA LEU A 82 17.52 -24.24 8.68
C LEU A 82 18.86 -25.00 8.78
N SER A 83 19.01 -26.09 8.02
CA SER A 83 20.17 -26.99 8.06
C SER A 83 21.12 -26.86 6.86
N ALA A 84 21.08 -25.73 6.13
CA ALA A 84 21.97 -25.42 5.01
C ALA A 84 22.94 -24.29 5.35
#